data_AF-A0AAD5REA2-F1
#
_entry.id   AF-A0AAD5REA2-F1
#
_cell.length_a   1.000
_cell.length_b   1.000
_cell.length_c   1.000
_cell.angle_alpha   90.00
_cell.angle_beta   90.00
_cell.angle_gamma   90.00
#
_symmetry.space_group_name_H-M   'P 1'
#
loop_
_entity.id
_entity.type
_entity.pdbx_description
1 polymer ?
#
loop_
_entity_poly.entity_id
_entity_poly.type
_entity_poly.pdbx_seq_one_letter_code
_entity_poly.pdbx_strand_id
1 'polypeptide(L)'
;MIDTISGYFLCLLAHLVLISVLFFNQEPFLLASYPLCVEEVEEDSRVEFIVLLSLLAFFNVSELLLLLIRMPSPSISLFSSFSHALSCLFLLKFIVDTHPVSNFWVLFAFTSVPPLLVNVIRFLINSRLDKT
;
A
#
# COMPACT_ATOMS: atom_id res chain seq x y z
N MET A 1 -4.35 -28.00 0.42
CA MET A 1 -3.19 -27.09 0.40
C MET A 1 -3.73 -25.68 0.21
N ILE A 2 -3.49 -24.76 1.14
CA ILE A 2 -3.96 -23.36 1.00
C ILE A 2 -2.98 -22.65 0.07
N ASP A 3 -3.45 -22.20 -1.08
CA ASP A 3 -2.65 -21.37 -1.98
C ASP A 3 -2.56 -19.94 -1.43
N THR A 4 -1.47 -19.68 -0.71
CA THR A 4 -1.21 -18.39 -0.06
C THR A 4 -0.51 -17.40 -1.00
N ILE A 5 0.10 -17.88 -2.08
CA ILE A 5 0.88 -17.05 -3.02
C ILE A 5 -0.05 -16.32 -3.97
N SER A 6 -1.04 -17.00 -4.55
CA SER A 6 -2.04 -16.36 -5.41
C SER A 6 -2.87 -15.33 -4.64
N GLY A 7 -3.26 -15.66 -3.40
CA GLY A 7 -3.97 -14.72 -2.53
C GLY A 7 -3.16 -13.46 -2.25
N TYR A 8 -1.87 -13.63 -1.92
CA TYR A 8 -0.97 -12.51 -1.70
C TYR A 8 -0.80 -11.64 -2.95
N PHE A 9 -0.54 -12.24 -4.11
CA PHE A 9 -0.43 -11.52 -5.38
C PHE A 9 -1.70 -10.69 -5.67
N LEU A 10 -2.88 -11.28 -5.50
CA LEU A 10 -4.15 -10.59 -5.74
C LEU A 10 -4.38 -9.43 -4.76
N CYS A 11 -4.10 -9.61 -3.46
CA CYS A 11 -4.22 -8.53 -2.48
C CYS A 11 -3.26 -7.38 -2.78
N LEU A 12 -2.01 -7.67 -3.13
CA LEU A 12 -1.01 -6.67 -3.49
C LEU A 12 -1.40 -5.91 -4.77
N LEU A 13 -1.91 -6.62 -5.78
CA LEU A 13 -2.38 -6.01 -7.01
C LEU A 13 -3.63 -5.15 -6.79
N ALA A 14 -4.58 -5.60 -5.97
CA ALA A 14 -5.75 -4.80 -5.62
C ALA A 14 -5.35 -3.51 -4.91
N HIS A 15 -4.36 -3.58 -4.03
CA HIS A 15 -3.82 -2.40 -3.34
C HIS A 15 -3.19 -1.41 -4.34
N LEU A 16 -2.36 -1.89 -5.26
CA LEU A 16 -1.79 -1.06 -6.34
C LEU A 16 -2.86 -0.39 -7.21
N VAL A 17 -3.92 -1.12 -7.56
CA VAL A 17 -5.04 -0.58 -8.35
C VAL A 17 -5.75 0.53 -7.58
N LEU A 18 -6.07 0.34 -6.29
CA LEU A 18 -6.70 1.37 -5.47
C LEU A 18 -5.83 2.63 -5.35
N ILE A 19 -4.52 2.46 -5.09
CA ILE A 19 -3.56 3.58 -5.06
C ILE A 19 -3.56 4.31 -6.40
N SER A 20 -3.57 3.58 -7.52
CA SER A 20 -3.58 4.17 -8.87
C SER A 20 -4.86 4.96 -9.13
N VAL A 21 -6.03 4.43 -8.73
CA VAL A 21 -7.32 5.13 -8.86
C VAL A 21 -7.29 6.44 -8.08
N LEU A 22 -6.78 6.44 -6.84
CA LEU A 22 -6.63 7.64 -6.03
C LEU A 22 -5.65 8.63 -6.65
N PHE A 23 -4.53 8.14 -7.21
CA PHE A 23 -3.49 8.98 -7.81
C PHE A 23 -4.01 9.76 -9.02
N PHE A 24 -4.74 9.08 -9.92
CA PHE A 24 -5.27 9.71 -11.13
C PHE A 24 -6.57 10.50 -10.91
N ASN A 25 -7.26 10.32 -9.79
CA ASN A 25 -8.52 11.00 -9.48
C ASN A 25 -8.46 11.76 -8.13
N GLN A 26 -7.30 12.33 -7.81
CA GLN A 26 -7.01 12.92 -6.50
C GLN A 26 -7.95 14.04 -6.05
N GLU A 27 -8.41 14.89 -6.96
CA GLU A 27 -9.10 16.14 -6.64
C GLU A 27 -10.47 15.94 -5.95
N PRO A 28 -11.37 15.07 -6.45
CA PRO A 28 -12.60 14.71 -5.72
C PRO A 28 -12.35 14.21 -4.29
N PHE A 29 -11.29 13.42 -4.08
CA PHE A 29 -10.98 12.85 -2.76
C PHE A 29 -10.38 13.90 -1.83
N LEU A 30 -9.52 14.77 -2.34
CA LEU A 30 -8.94 15.87 -1.58
C LEU A 30 -10.00 16.90 -1.18
N LEU A 31 -10.91 17.27 -2.09
CA LEU A 31 -12.03 18.17 -1.77
C LEU A 31 -12.97 17.54 -0.72
N ALA A 32 -13.20 16.22 -0.80
CA ALA A 32 -13.95 15.50 0.21
C ALA A 32 -13.26 15.49 1.58
N SER A 33 -11.94 15.66 1.67
CA SER A 33 -11.21 15.73 2.95
C SER A 33 -11.42 17.03 3.72
N TYR A 34 -12.06 18.05 3.14
CA TYR A 34 -12.30 19.35 3.79
C TYR A 34 -13.75 19.53 4.27
N PRO A 35 -13.99 20.35 5.31
CA PRO A 35 -15.34 20.73 5.70
C PRO A 35 -16.08 21.44 4.55
N LEU A 36 -17.41 21.27 4.53
CA LEU A 36 -18.31 21.76 3.48
C LEU A 36 -18.02 23.24 3.12
N CYS A 37 -17.99 23.52 1.81
CA CYS A 37 -17.77 24.84 1.17
C CYS A 37 -16.31 25.24 0.84
N VAL A 38 -15.36 24.31 0.83
CA VAL A 38 -14.04 24.57 0.26
C VAL A 38 -14.06 24.25 -1.25
N GLU A 39 -13.87 25.26 -2.09
CA GLU A 39 -13.80 25.11 -3.56
C GLU A 39 -12.38 24.79 -4.05
N GLU A 40 -11.35 25.07 -3.24
CA GLU A 40 -9.95 24.89 -3.60
C GLU A 40 -9.21 24.02 -2.59
N VAL A 41 -8.54 22.98 -3.07
CA VAL A 41 -7.66 22.14 -2.26
C VAL A 41 -6.40 22.92 -1.91
N GLU A 42 -6.02 22.94 -0.62
CA GLU A 42 -4.76 23.52 -0.19
C GLU A 42 -3.58 22.78 -0.82
N GLU A 43 -2.65 23.51 -1.45
CA GLU A 43 -1.52 22.93 -2.16
C GLU A 43 -0.66 22.02 -1.26
N ASP A 44 -0.48 22.36 0.02
CA ASP A 44 0.27 21.52 0.96
C ASP A 44 -0.36 20.13 1.12
N SER A 45 -1.69 20.04 1.21
CA SER A 45 -2.40 18.76 1.33
C SER A 45 -2.37 17.97 0.02
N ARG A 46 -2.41 18.65 -1.13
CA ARG A 46 -2.23 18.02 -2.44
C ARG A 46 -0.84 17.40 -2.57
N VAL A 47 0.20 18.17 -2.23
CA VAL A 47 1.60 17.70 -2.25
C VAL A 47 1.78 16.54 -1.29
N GLU A 48 1.27 16.63 -0.06
CA GLU A 48 1.32 15.55 0.92
C GLU A 48 0.69 14.26 0.39
N PHE A 49 -0.49 14.34 -0.21
CA PHE A 49 -1.19 13.18 -0.76
C PHE A 49 -0.45 12.56 -1.94
N ILE A 50 0.11 13.37 -2.85
CA ILE A 50 0.92 12.89 -3.97
C ILE A 50 2.18 12.16 -3.47
N VAL A 51 2.89 12.73 -2.50
CA VAL A 51 4.08 12.12 -1.91
C VAL A 51 3.72 10.77 -1.29
N LEU A 52 2.64 10.72 -0.52
CA LEU A 52 2.18 9.51 0.14
C LEU A 52 1.79 8.41 -0.86
N LEU A 53 0.99 8.74 -1.89
CA LEU A 53 0.60 7.76 -2.89
C LEU A 53 1.79 7.28 -3.73
N SER A 54 2.77 8.15 -3.97
CA SER A 54 4.02 7.78 -4.65
C SER A 54 4.85 6.80 -3.83
N LEU A 55 4.96 7.01 -2.52
CA LEU A 55 5.63 6.09 -1.61
C LEU A 55 4.90 4.75 -1.52
N LEU A 56 3.57 4.77 -1.41
CA LEU A 56 2.73 3.57 -1.45
C LEU A 56 2.96 2.78 -2.75
N ALA A 57 2.93 3.45 -3.91
CA ALA A 57 3.19 2.81 -5.19
C ALA A 57 4.60 2.18 -5.22
N PHE A 58 5.62 2.93 -4.80
CA PHE A 58 7.01 2.43 -4.74
C PHE A 58 7.14 1.19 -3.85
N PHE A 59 6.54 1.20 -2.67
CA PHE A 59 6.60 0.07 -1.73
C PHE A 59 5.91 -1.17 -2.28
N ASN A 60 4.68 -1.01 -2.80
CA ASN A 60 3.92 -2.14 -3.33
C ASN A 60 4.54 -2.70 -4.63
N VAL A 61 5.08 -1.86 -5.52
CA VAL A 61 5.82 -2.32 -6.70
C VAL A 61 7.11 -3.06 -6.30
N SER A 62 7.86 -2.54 -5.33
CA SER A 62 9.07 -3.20 -4.83
C SER A 62 8.75 -4.57 -4.23
N GLU A 63 7.68 -4.65 -3.46
CA GLU A 63 7.20 -5.89 -2.87
C GLU A 63 6.73 -6.90 -3.95
N LEU A 64 6.06 -6.41 -4.99
CA LEU A 64 5.66 -7.22 -6.14
C LEU A 64 6.88 -7.79 -6.87
N LEU A 65 7.91 -6.98 -7.09
CA LEU A 65 9.16 -7.44 -7.70
C LEU A 65 9.84 -8.52 -6.85
N LEU A 66 9.88 -8.34 -5.52
CA LEU A 66 10.42 -9.37 -4.62
C LEU A 66 9.63 -10.68 -4.68
N LEU A 67 8.29 -10.60 -4.72
CA LEU A 67 7.41 -11.77 -4.87
C LEU A 67 7.69 -12.51 -6.19
N LEU A 68 7.92 -11.78 -7.29
CA LEU A 68 8.24 -12.36 -8.60
C LEU A 68 9.64 -13.00 -8.64
N ILE A 69 10.60 -12.45 -7.89
CA ILE A 69 11.97 -12.99 -7.81
C ILE A 69 12.00 -14.25 -6.95
N ARG A 70 11.31 -14.25 -5.81
CA ARG A 70 11.38 -15.37 -4.85
C ARG A 70 10.10 -15.49 -4.05
N MET A 71 9.52 -16.69 -4.06
CA MET A 71 8.31 -17.00 -3.31
C MET A 71 8.59 -16.98 -1.79
N PRO A 72 7.82 -16.22 -1.00
CA PRO A 72 7.95 -16.21 0.45
C PRO A 72 7.32 -17.46 1.09
N SER A 73 7.58 -17.64 2.38
CA SER A 73 6.93 -18.72 3.14
C SER A 73 5.41 -18.46 3.30
N PRO A 74 4.59 -19.49 3.55
CA PRO A 74 3.15 -19.31 3.75
C PRO A 74 2.79 -18.30 4.85
N SER A 75 3.54 -18.28 5.96
CA SER A 75 3.30 -17.34 7.06
C SER A 75 3.52 -15.88 6.66
N ILE A 76 4.57 -15.60 5.87
CA ILE A 76 4.84 -14.25 5.36
C ILE A 76 3.78 -13.87 4.33
N SER A 77 3.43 -14.79 3.44
CA SER A 77 2.40 -14.58 2.42
C SER A 77 1.06 -14.22 3.07
N LEU A 78 0.65 -14.92 4.14
CA LEU A 78 -0.55 -14.59 4.90
C LEU A 78 -0.47 -13.22 5.58
N PHE A 79 0.67 -12.89 6.19
CA PHE A 79 0.89 -11.61 6.83
C PHE A 79 0.82 -10.43 5.84
N SER A 80 1.52 -10.54 4.69
CA SER A 80 1.45 -9.52 3.63
C SER A 80 0.03 -9.43 3.07
N SER A 81 -0.63 -10.56 2.79
CA SER A 81 -2.02 -10.59 2.31
C SER A 81 -2.96 -9.85 3.26
N PHE A 82 -2.88 -10.14 4.56
CA PHE A 82 -3.68 -9.48 5.59
C PHE A 82 -3.43 -7.97 5.63
N SER A 83 -2.15 -7.58 5.57
CA SER A 83 -1.77 -6.16 5.61
C SER A 83 -2.30 -5.38 4.40
N HIS A 84 -2.17 -5.93 3.19
CA HIS A 84 -2.71 -5.29 1.98
C HIS A 84 -4.24 -5.31 1.93
N ALA A 85 -4.88 -6.40 2.35
CA ALA A 85 -6.34 -6.46 2.44
C ALA A 85 -6.87 -5.41 3.42
N LEU A 86 -6.23 -5.26 4.58
CA LEU A 86 -6.56 -4.23 5.56
C LEU A 86 -6.37 -2.83 4.97
N SER A 87 -5.26 -2.59 4.25
CA SER A 87 -5.05 -1.33 3.54
C SER A 87 -6.18 -1.04 2.55
N CYS A 88 -6.56 -2.02 1.73
CA CYS A 88 -7.64 -1.87 0.76
C CYS A 88 -8.97 -1.50 1.42
N LEU A 89 -9.30 -2.09 2.57
CA LEU A 89 -10.52 -1.76 3.32
C LEU A 89 -10.51 -0.30 3.78
N PHE A 90 -9.38 0.18 4.31
CA PHE A 90 -9.26 1.58 4.71
C PHE A 90 -9.32 2.50 3.49
N LEU A 91 -8.53 2.25 2.44
CA LEU A 91 -8.58 3.05 1.21
C LEU A 91 -9.98 3.10 0.60
N LEU A 92 -10.73 1.99 0.63
CA LEU A 92 -12.12 1.97 0.19
C LEU A 92 -13.01 2.85 1.07
N LYS A 93 -12.80 2.82 2.40
CA LYS A 93 -13.49 3.72 3.32
C LYS A 93 -13.20 5.20 3.00
N PHE A 94 -11.96 5.53 2.63
CA PHE A 94 -11.57 6.88 2.17
C PHE A 94 -12.18 7.28 0.82
N ILE A 95 -12.39 6.32 -0.09
CA ILE A 95 -13.08 6.60 -1.36
C ILE A 95 -14.55 6.95 -1.10
N VAL A 96 -15.16 6.37 -0.07
CA VAL A 96 -16.58 6.52 0.26
C VAL A 96 -16.85 7.68 1.24
N ASP A 97 -15.90 8.01 2.12
CA ASP A 97 -16.10 8.93 3.24
C ASP A 97 -14.95 9.93 3.42
N THR A 98 -15.24 11.02 4.12
CA THR A 98 -14.34 12.18 4.29
C THR A 98 -13.32 11.95 5.39
N HIS A 99 -12.02 12.15 5.09
CA HIS A 99 -10.97 11.99 6.08
C HIS A 99 -9.71 12.84 5.77
N PRO A 100 -9.01 13.33 6.80
CA PRO A 100 -7.75 14.06 6.64
C PRO A 100 -6.65 13.23 5.95
N VAL A 101 -5.86 13.86 5.08
CA VAL A 101 -4.71 13.25 4.39
C VAL A 101 -3.70 12.66 5.38
N SER A 102 -3.50 13.31 6.53
CA SER A 102 -2.56 12.87 7.56
C SER A 102 -2.83 11.44 8.08
N ASN A 103 -4.09 10.99 8.07
CA ASN A 103 -4.44 9.63 8.48
C ASN A 103 -3.89 8.56 7.54
N PHE A 104 -3.63 8.90 6.27
CA PHE A 104 -3.05 7.96 5.32
C PHE A 104 -1.60 7.60 5.68
N TRP A 105 -0.85 8.49 6.35
CA TRP A 105 0.52 8.17 6.78
C TRP A 105 0.53 7.02 7.79
N VAL A 106 -0.46 7.01 8.69
CA VAL A 106 -0.65 5.91 9.64
C VAL A 106 -0.94 4.63 8.86
N LEU A 107 -1.84 4.68 7.88
CA LEU A 107 -2.16 3.52 7.06
C LEU A 107 -0.92 2.97 6.36
N PHE A 108 -0.17 3.82 5.66
CA PHE A 108 1.08 3.48 4.99
C PHE A 108 2.08 2.82 5.94
N ALA A 109 2.32 3.43 7.10
CA ALA A 109 3.28 2.95 8.10
C ALA A 109 2.93 1.57 8.68
N PHE A 110 1.64 1.24 8.82
CA PHE A 110 1.22 -0.04 9.38
C PHE A 110 0.94 -1.14 8.35
N THR A 111 0.58 -0.79 7.11
CA THR A 111 0.11 -1.78 6.13
C THR A 111 1.03 -2.00 4.95
N SER A 112 1.97 -1.08 4.68
CA SER A 112 2.88 -1.17 3.51
C SER A 112 4.34 -1.27 3.92
N VAL A 113 4.75 -0.54 4.96
CA VAL A 113 6.13 -0.61 5.46
C VAL A 113 6.47 -2.00 6.03
N PRO A 114 5.65 -2.62 6.91
CA PRO A 114 6.02 -3.90 7.52
C PRO A 114 6.10 -5.07 6.53
N PRO A 115 5.14 -5.25 5.58
CA PRO A 115 5.23 -6.30 4.57
C PRO A 115 6.50 -6.22 3.71
N LEU A 116 6.81 -5.03 3.16
CA LEU A 116 8.03 -4.83 2.38
C LEU A 116 9.29 -5.11 3.23
N LEU A 117 9.35 -4.59 4.46
CA LEU A 117 10.51 -4.76 5.33
C LEU A 117 10.79 -6.24 5.62
N VAL A 118 9.75 -7.02 5.93
CA VAL A 118 9.87 -8.46 6.17
C VAL A 118 10.38 -9.18 4.92
N ASN A 119 9.85 -8.84 3.74
CA ASN A 119 10.27 -9.42 2.47
C ASN A 119 11.73 -9.07 2.12
N VAL A 120 12.15 -7.81 2.32
CA VAL A 120 13.54 -7.37 2.11
C VAL A 120 14.51 -8.10 3.05
N ILE A 121 14.21 -8.15 4.36
CA ILE A 121 15.07 -8.83 5.34
C ILE A 121 15.25 -10.30 4.96
N ARG A 122 14.16 -10.98 4.59
CA ARG A 122 14.21 -12.38 4.17
C ARG A 122 14.99 -12.59 2.89
N PHE A 123 14.79 -11.72 1.91
CA PHE A 123 15.56 -11.73 0.67
C PHE A 123 17.06 -11.60 0.94
N LEU A 124 17.46 -10.68 1.82
CA LEU A 124 18.85 -10.47 2.19
C LEU A 124 19.47 -11.65 2.95
N ILE A 125 18.74 -12.23 3.91
CA ILE A 125 19.19 -13.42 4.67
C ILE A 125 19.44 -14.59 3.71
N ASN A 126 18.47 -14.89 2.85
CA ASN A 126 18.58 -16.03 1.93
C ASN A 126 19.70 -15.80 0.90
N SER A 127 19.86 -14.58 0.38
CA SER A 127 20.93 -14.23 -0.57
C SER A 127 22.33 -14.35 0.02
N ARG A 128 22.48 -14.30 1.36
CA ARG A 128 23.76 -14.57 2.03
C ARG A 128 24.03 -16.06 2.16
N LEU A 129 23.00 -16.86 2.45
CA LEU A 129 23.12 -18.32 2.55
C LEU A 129 23.48 -18.95 1.20
N ASP A 130 22.96 -18.42 0.09
CA ASP A 130 23.27 -18.91 -1.26
C ASP A 130 24.75 -18.68 -1.68
N LYS A 131 25.51 -17.85 -0.93
CA LYS A 131 26.92 -17.52 -1.21
C LYS A 131 27.94 -18.28 -0.37
N THR A 132 27.50 -19.01 0.65
CA THR A 132 28.34 -19.82 1.55
C THR A 132 28.26 -21.29 1.17
#